data_AF-A0A2V7F5C0-F1
#
_entry.id   AF-A0A2V7F5C0-F1
#
_cell.length_a   1.000
_cell.length_b   1.000
_cell.length_c   1.000
_cell.angle_alpha   90.00
_cell.angle_beta   90.00
_cell.angle_gamma   90.00
#
_symmetry.space_group_name_H-M   'P 1'
#
loop_
_entity.id
_entity.type
_entity.pdbx_description
1 polymer ?
#
loop_
_entity_poly.entity_id
_entity_poly.type
_entity_poly.pdbx_seq_one_letter_code
_entity_poly.pdbx_strand_id
1 'polypeptide(L)'
;LSLLHPPFLLGLITGGAVIYWFTGAATQAVSTGAYRAVEFIKANIRLEGTTKASVSDSKKVVEICTQYAQKGMFNIFLTVFFSTLAFAFLEPYFFIGYLISIALFGLYQAVFMANAGGAWDNAKKIVETELKEKGSALHAATVVGDTVGDPFKDTSSVAMNPVIKFTTLFGLLAVELAVSLTATSGAALSRTLSLVFFVLSMVFVWRSFYGMRIKGGEPAVTHGAVGAVARSK
;
A
#
# COMPACT_ATOMS: atom_id res chain seq x y z
N LEU A 1 0.01 24.65 21.64
CA LEU A 1 0.38 24.15 20.29
C LEU A 1 1.04 25.29 19.53
N SER A 2 2.33 25.22 19.22
CA SER A 2 3.04 26.28 18.46
C SER A 2 3.77 25.65 17.28
N LEU A 3 3.71 26.29 16.12
CA LEU A 3 4.47 25.86 14.92
C LEU A 3 5.99 25.93 15.14
N LEU A 4 6.44 26.82 16.03
CA LEU A 4 7.85 26.98 16.38
C LEU A 4 8.35 25.91 17.36
N HIS A 5 7.46 25.03 17.86
CA HIS A 5 7.85 23.94 18.72
C HIS A 5 8.50 22.82 17.90
N PRO A 6 9.79 22.49 18.10
CA PRO A 6 10.51 21.59 17.19
C PRO A 6 9.89 20.19 17.05
N PRO A 7 9.42 19.52 18.12
CA PRO A 7 8.72 18.23 18.00
C PRO A 7 7.46 18.32 17.14
N PHE A 8 6.68 19.40 17.25
CA PHE A 8 5.47 19.60 16.45
C PHE A 8 5.81 19.74 14.95
N LEU A 9 6.83 20.54 14.62
CA LEU A 9 7.31 20.69 13.25
C LEU A 9 7.84 19.37 12.67
N LEU A 10 8.58 18.60 13.46
CA LEU A 10 9.03 17.26 13.06
C LEU A 10 7.83 16.34 12.79
N GLY A 11 6.78 16.44 13.61
CA GLY A 11 5.51 15.72 13.40
C GLY A 11 4.89 16.03 12.05
N LEU A 12 4.85 17.32 11.68
CA LEU A 12 4.32 17.74 10.38
C LEU A 12 5.11 17.14 9.21
N ILE A 13 6.43 17.13 9.28
CA ILE A 13 7.27 16.54 8.22
C ILE A 13 7.06 15.03 8.14
N THR A 14 7.05 14.35 9.29
CA THR A 14 6.86 12.89 9.37
C THR A 14 5.49 12.46 8.83
N GLY A 15 4.42 13.20 9.13
CA GLY A 15 3.08 12.88 8.61
C GLY A 15 3.01 12.87 7.09
N GLY A 16 3.62 13.87 6.44
CA GLY A 16 3.70 13.95 4.99
C GLY A 16 4.57 12.82 4.42
N ALA A 17 5.71 12.54 5.05
CA ALA A 17 6.59 11.45 4.63
C ALA A 17 5.89 10.08 4.70
N VAL A 18 5.08 9.82 5.73
CA VAL A 18 4.31 8.58 5.87
C VAL A 18 3.25 8.44 4.78
N ILE A 19 2.59 9.54 4.36
CA ILE A 19 1.64 9.50 3.23
C ILE A 19 2.33 9.08 1.93
N TYR A 20 3.47 9.68 1.60
CA TYR A 20 4.20 9.32 0.38
C TYR A 20 4.82 7.93 0.45
N TRP A 21 5.28 7.51 1.63
CA TRP A 21 5.69 6.13 1.86
C TRP A 21 4.52 5.16 1.62
N PHE A 22 3.34 5.46 2.14
CA PHE A 22 2.15 4.62 2.02
C PHE A 22 1.73 4.44 0.56
N THR A 23 1.64 5.52 -0.21
CA THR A 23 1.26 5.46 -1.64
C THR A 23 2.32 4.72 -2.47
N GLY A 24 3.60 4.92 -2.16
CA GLY A 24 4.69 4.15 -2.78
C GLY A 24 4.63 2.66 -2.44
N ALA A 25 4.38 2.30 -1.19
CA ALA A 25 4.29 0.91 -0.74
C ALA A 25 3.06 0.20 -1.33
N ALA A 26 1.91 0.87 -1.39
CA ALA A 26 0.70 0.36 -2.01
C ALA A 26 0.90 0.13 -3.52
N THR A 27 1.49 1.10 -4.21
CA THR A 27 1.82 0.98 -5.64
C THR A 27 2.81 -0.17 -5.87
N GLN A 28 3.86 -0.28 -5.06
CA GLN A 28 4.83 -1.38 -5.14
C GLN A 28 4.15 -2.75 -5.00
N ALA A 29 3.19 -2.90 -4.08
CA ALA A 29 2.45 -4.15 -3.89
C ALA A 29 1.70 -4.55 -5.17
N VAL A 30 0.96 -3.60 -5.77
CA VAL A 30 0.18 -3.81 -6.99
C VAL A 30 1.10 -4.12 -8.17
N SER A 31 2.15 -3.31 -8.38
CA SER A 31 3.09 -3.50 -9.49
C SER A 31 3.78 -4.86 -9.43
N THR A 32 4.13 -5.32 -8.23
CA THR A 32 4.78 -6.63 -8.04
C THR A 32 3.81 -7.78 -8.34
N GLY A 33 2.58 -7.70 -7.84
CA GLY A 33 1.54 -8.70 -8.13
C GLY A 33 1.21 -8.77 -9.62
N ALA A 34 1.03 -7.61 -10.25
CA ALA A 34 0.76 -7.49 -11.69
C ALA A 34 1.91 -8.07 -12.52
N TYR A 35 3.16 -7.73 -12.19
CA TYR A 35 4.33 -8.26 -12.89
C TYR A 35 4.39 -9.79 -12.84
N ARG A 36 4.18 -10.39 -11.66
CA ARG A 36 4.18 -11.85 -11.49
C ARG A 36 3.02 -12.53 -12.21
N ALA A 37 1.85 -11.91 -12.23
CA ALA A 37 0.71 -12.38 -13.02
C ALA A 37 1.05 -12.38 -14.52
N VAL A 38 1.67 -11.31 -15.03
CA VAL A 38 2.10 -11.21 -16.43
C VAL A 38 3.18 -12.24 -16.77
N GLU A 39 4.16 -12.47 -15.90
CA GLU A 39 5.16 -13.54 -16.08
C GLU A 39 4.48 -14.91 -16.19
N PHE A 40 3.52 -15.20 -15.31
CA PHE A 40 2.77 -16.45 -15.36
C PHE A 40 1.98 -16.60 -16.66
N ILE A 41 1.27 -15.53 -17.09
CA ILE A 41 0.51 -15.53 -18.35
C ILE A 41 1.43 -15.81 -19.53
N LYS A 42 2.58 -15.12 -19.63
CA LYS A 42 3.55 -15.31 -20.72
C LYS A 42 4.13 -16.72 -20.78
N ALA A 43 4.37 -17.33 -19.61
CA ALA A 43 4.98 -18.66 -19.53
C ALA A 43 3.98 -19.81 -19.76
N ASN A 44 2.70 -19.63 -19.41
CA ASN A 44 1.73 -20.73 -19.32
C ASN A 44 0.52 -20.60 -20.25
N ILE A 45 0.16 -19.38 -20.69
CA ILE A 45 -1.02 -19.15 -21.52
C ILE A 45 -0.57 -18.78 -22.94
N ARG A 46 -0.91 -19.64 -23.91
CA ARG A 46 -0.67 -19.37 -25.34
C ARG A 46 -1.74 -18.43 -25.87
N LEU A 47 -1.39 -17.17 -26.06
CA LEU A 47 -2.29 -16.11 -26.54
C LEU A 47 -2.49 -16.09 -28.07
N GLU A 48 -1.84 -16.98 -28.82
CA GLU A 48 -1.86 -17.02 -30.29
C GLU A 48 -3.09 -17.73 -30.91
N GLY A 49 -3.98 -18.30 -30.07
CA GLY A 49 -5.19 -18.98 -30.52
C GLY A 49 -6.49 -18.30 -30.06
N THR A 50 -7.63 -18.65 -30.68
CA THR A 50 -8.99 -18.26 -30.24
C THR A 50 -9.46 -18.98 -28.95
N THR A 51 -8.60 -19.83 -28.38
CA THR A 51 -8.94 -20.66 -27.23
C THR A 51 -8.93 -19.81 -25.96
N LYS A 52 -10.11 -19.69 -25.31
CA LYS A 52 -10.23 -19.06 -23.99
C LYS A 52 -9.25 -19.73 -23.02
N ALA A 53 -8.59 -18.94 -22.17
CA ALA A 53 -7.72 -19.45 -21.11
C ALA A 53 -8.47 -20.49 -20.27
N SER A 54 -7.78 -21.55 -19.84
CA SER A 54 -8.41 -22.57 -19.02
C SER A 54 -8.88 -21.98 -17.69
N VAL A 55 -9.94 -22.56 -17.11
CA VAL A 55 -10.43 -22.15 -15.79
C VAL A 55 -9.34 -22.32 -14.73
N SER A 56 -8.47 -23.33 -14.87
CA SER A 56 -7.32 -23.55 -13.99
C SER A 56 -6.29 -22.42 -14.08
N ASP A 57 -5.93 -21.98 -15.29
CA ASP A 57 -4.93 -20.91 -15.46
C ASP A 57 -5.46 -19.57 -14.94
N SER A 58 -6.75 -19.30 -15.20
CA SER A 58 -7.44 -18.11 -14.69
C SER A 58 -7.45 -18.09 -13.15
N LYS A 59 -7.75 -19.23 -12.50
CA LYS A 59 -7.67 -19.37 -11.04
C LYS A 59 -6.25 -19.12 -10.53
N LYS A 60 -5.23 -19.57 -11.26
CA LYS A 60 -3.84 -19.39 -10.84
C LYS A 60 -3.40 -17.93 -10.88
N VAL A 61 -3.81 -17.18 -11.91
CA VAL A 61 -3.58 -15.73 -11.97
C VAL A 61 -4.23 -15.01 -10.79
N VAL A 62 -5.48 -15.35 -10.47
CA VAL A 62 -6.20 -14.78 -9.31
C VAL A 62 -5.50 -15.11 -7.99
N GLU A 63 -5.01 -16.34 -7.82
CA GLU A 63 -4.26 -16.75 -6.63
C GLU A 63 -2.99 -15.91 -6.46
N ILE A 64 -2.21 -15.72 -7.53
CA ILE A 64 -0.99 -14.90 -7.52
C ILE A 64 -1.33 -13.47 -7.05
N CYS A 65 -2.30 -12.83 -7.71
CA CYS A 65 -2.71 -11.47 -7.33
C CYS A 65 -3.16 -11.39 -5.86
N THR A 66 -3.91 -12.40 -5.39
CA THR A 66 -4.42 -12.46 -4.01
C THR A 66 -3.29 -12.53 -2.99
N GLN A 67 -2.30 -13.41 -3.20
CA GLN A 67 -1.16 -13.58 -2.28
C GLN A 67 -0.35 -12.29 -2.13
N TYR A 68 -0.05 -11.62 -3.24
CA TYR A 68 0.72 -10.37 -3.22
C TYR A 68 -0.08 -9.21 -2.62
N ALA A 69 -1.39 -9.12 -2.90
CA ALA A 69 -2.27 -8.13 -2.28
C ALA A 69 -2.31 -8.31 -0.75
N GLN A 70 -2.49 -9.54 -0.26
CA GLN A 70 -2.51 -9.84 1.18
C GLN A 70 -1.16 -9.51 1.86
N LYS A 71 -0.04 -9.92 1.25
CA LYS A 71 1.31 -9.63 1.78
C LYS A 71 1.58 -8.13 1.85
N GLY A 72 1.19 -7.38 0.82
CA GLY A 72 1.31 -5.92 0.78
C GLY A 72 0.48 -5.27 1.88
N MET A 73 -0.80 -5.62 1.96
CA MET A 73 -1.74 -5.12 2.97
C MET A 73 -1.23 -5.35 4.39
N PHE A 74 -0.71 -6.55 4.68
CA PHE A 74 -0.18 -6.89 6.00
C PHE A 74 1.05 -6.03 6.38
N ASN A 75 2.01 -5.88 5.46
CA ASN A 75 3.18 -5.05 5.71
C ASN A 75 2.79 -3.58 5.92
N ILE A 76 1.85 -3.06 5.13
CA ILE A 76 1.40 -1.67 5.24
C ILE A 76 0.67 -1.44 6.56
N PHE A 77 -0.27 -2.31 6.91
CA PHE A 77 -1.02 -2.22 8.16
C PHE A 77 -0.10 -2.23 9.38
N LEU A 78 0.84 -3.17 9.45
CA LEU A 78 1.75 -3.26 10.60
C LEU A 78 2.69 -2.06 10.68
N THR A 79 3.10 -1.49 9.54
CA THR A 79 3.88 -0.24 9.56
C THR A 79 3.07 0.88 10.21
N VAL A 80 1.83 1.12 9.77
CA VAL A 80 0.96 2.17 10.28
C VAL A 80 0.60 1.93 11.74
N PHE A 81 0.30 0.69 12.12
CA PHE A 81 0.00 0.30 13.49
C PHE A 81 1.16 0.61 14.44
N PHE A 82 2.37 0.10 14.12
CA PHE A 82 3.53 0.30 14.97
C PHE A 82 4.08 1.73 14.92
N SER A 83 3.99 2.43 13.78
CA SER A 83 4.39 3.85 13.72
C SER A 83 3.49 4.72 14.58
N THR A 84 2.17 4.47 14.54
CA THR A 84 1.20 5.21 15.35
C THR A 84 1.49 5.04 16.84
N LEU A 85 1.73 3.80 17.29
CA LEU A 85 2.16 3.53 18.66
C LEU A 85 3.50 4.18 18.99
N ALA A 86 4.51 4.01 18.12
CA ALA A 86 5.83 4.59 18.34
C ALA A 86 5.77 6.09 18.57
N PHE A 87 5.02 6.79 17.71
CA PHE A 87 4.91 8.24 17.72
C PHE A 87 4.07 8.75 18.89
N ALA A 88 2.98 8.07 19.23
CA ALA A 88 2.15 8.43 20.39
C ALA A 88 2.92 8.30 21.72
N PHE A 89 3.78 7.28 21.84
CA PHE A 89 4.60 7.05 23.04
C PHE A 89 5.87 7.92 23.08
N LEU A 90 6.28 8.49 21.96
CA LEU A 90 7.48 9.32 21.89
C LEU A 90 7.25 10.68 22.53
N GLU A 91 6.29 11.43 21.99
CA GLU A 91 5.98 12.79 22.43
C GLU A 91 4.59 13.22 21.88
N PRO A 92 3.65 13.68 22.73
CA PRO A 92 2.29 14.05 22.32
C PRO A 92 2.17 15.19 21.29
N TYR A 93 2.92 16.29 21.43
CA TYR A 93 2.97 17.38 20.46
C TYR A 93 3.53 16.94 19.10
N PHE A 94 4.56 16.10 19.08
CA PHE A 94 5.02 15.47 17.84
C PHE A 94 3.89 14.67 17.18
N PHE A 95 3.19 13.86 17.97
CA PHE A 95 2.09 13.05 17.47
C PHE A 95 0.92 13.89 16.93
N ILE A 96 0.57 15.00 17.59
CA ILE A 96 -0.46 15.93 17.07
C ILE A 96 -0.03 16.52 15.72
N GLY A 97 1.23 16.94 15.57
CA GLY A 97 1.76 17.41 14.30
C GLY A 97 1.67 16.33 13.20
N TYR A 98 2.00 15.10 13.55
CA TYR A 98 1.87 13.94 12.67
C TYR A 98 0.41 13.71 12.21
N LEU A 99 -0.56 13.76 13.13
CA LEU A 99 -1.98 13.57 12.79
C LEU A 99 -2.55 14.69 11.91
N ILE A 100 -2.15 15.95 12.16
CA ILE A 100 -2.56 17.07 11.30
C ILE A 100 -2.01 16.86 9.89
N SER A 101 -0.74 16.53 9.79
CA SER A 101 -0.08 16.38 8.50
C SER A 101 -0.55 15.17 7.70
N ILE A 102 -0.76 14.01 8.34
CA ILE A 102 -1.27 12.82 7.64
C ILE A 102 -2.67 13.08 7.04
N ALA A 103 -3.53 13.83 7.74
CA ALA A 103 -4.83 14.21 7.22
C ALA A 103 -4.72 15.19 6.04
N LEU A 104 -3.85 16.20 6.15
CA LEU A 104 -3.71 17.26 5.16
C LEU A 104 -3.05 16.74 3.88
N PHE A 105 -1.87 16.12 3.98
CA PHE A 105 -1.20 15.51 2.83
C PHE A 105 -2.00 14.34 2.27
N GLY A 106 -2.59 13.52 3.13
CA GLY A 106 -3.39 12.37 2.71
C GLY A 106 -4.61 12.78 1.89
N LEU A 107 -5.33 13.83 2.30
CA LEU A 107 -6.48 14.34 1.55
C LEU A 107 -6.09 14.77 0.13
N TYR A 108 -5.09 15.66 0.00
CA TYR A 108 -4.68 16.14 -1.31
C TYR A 108 -4.07 15.04 -2.18
N GLN A 109 -3.31 14.13 -1.58
CA GLN A 109 -2.74 12.99 -2.30
C GLN A 109 -3.83 12.03 -2.78
N ALA A 110 -4.87 11.76 -1.98
CA ALA A 110 -5.98 10.91 -2.37
C ALA A 110 -6.75 11.51 -3.56
N VAL A 111 -7.06 12.81 -3.50
CA VAL A 111 -7.75 13.53 -4.59
C VAL A 111 -6.91 13.51 -5.85
N PHE A 112 -5.61 13.81 -5.74
CA PHE A 112 -4.69 13.77 -6.88
C PHE A 112 -4.67 12.39 -7.54
N MET A 113 -4.46 11.32 -6.77
CA MET A 113 -4.34 9.97 -7.31
C MET A 113 -5.66 9.46 -7.92
N ALA A 114 -6.81 9.76 -7.29
CA ALA A 114 -8.11 9.41 -7.84
C ALA A 114 -8.37 10.12 -9.18
N ASN A 115 -8.12 11.43 -9.24
CA ASN A 115 -8.38 12.22 -10.44
C ASN A 115 -7.39 11.89 -11.57
N ALA A 116 -6.10 11.72 -11.27
CA ALA A 116 -5.10 11.37 -12.26
C ALA A 116 -5.40 10.00 -12.89
N GLY A 117 -5.66 8.97 -12.07
CA GLY A 117 -6.02 7.65 -12.58
C GLY A 117 -7.35 7.64 -13.34
N GLY A 118 -8.36 8.37 -12.86
CA GLY A 118 -9.64 8.51 -13.56
C GLY A 118 -9.53 9.23 -14.90
N ALA A 119 -8.65 10.25 -14.98
CA ALA A 119 -8.39 10.95 -16.23
C ALA A 119 -7.74 10.04 -17.28
N TRP A 120 -6.77 9.19 -16.88
CA TRP A 120 -6.15 8.23 -17.79
C TRP A 120 -7.13 7.15 -18.28
N ASP A 121 -8.00 6.61 -17.41
CA ASP A 121 -9.03 5.65 -17.84
C ASP A 121 -10.02 6.30 -18.82
N ASN A 122 -10.48 7.52 -18.52
CA ASN A 122 -11.41 8.24 -19.38
C ASN A 122 -10.78 8.61 -20.73
N ALA A 123 -9.51 9.00 -20.76
CA ALA A 123 -8.79 9.25 -22.00
C ALA A 123 -8.70 7.99 -22.87
N LYS A 124 -8.39 6.83 -22.27
CA LYS A 124 -8.43 5.54 -22.97
C LYS A 124 -9.84 5.26 -23.50
N LYS A 125 -10.90 5.46 -22.70
CA LYS A 125 -12.28 5.22 -23.16
C LYS A 125 -12.68 6.10 -24.34
N ILE A 126 -12.30 7.38 -24.37
CA ILE A 126 -12.55 8.28 -25.50
C ILE A 126 -11.93 7.74 -26.79
N VAL A 127 -10.68 7.28 -26.74
CA VAL A 127 -10.00 6.66 -27.89
C VAL A 127 -10.74 5.39 -28.35
N GLU A 128 -11.21 4.60 -27.40
CA GLU A 128 -11.91 3.34 -27.67
C GLU A 128 -13.32 3.52 -28.26
N THR A 129 -14.07 4.54 -27.83
CA THR A 129 -15.50 4.69 -28.15
C THR A 129 -15.80 5.81 -29.14
N GLU A 130 -15.20 6.99 -28.95
CA GLU A 130 -15.50 8.17 -29.76
C GLU A 130 -14.63 8.21 -31.01
N LEU A 131 -13.31 8.03 -30.84
CA LEU A 131 -12.38 8.00 -31.97
C LEU A 131 -12.37 6.65 -32.69
N LYS A 132 -12.77 5.58 -32.00
CA LYS A 132 -12.81 4.19 -32.51
C LYS A 132 -11.46 3.69 -33.03
N GLU A 133 -10.36 4.17 -32.44
CA GLU A 133 -9.00 3.84 -32.88
C GLU A 133 -8.39 2.68 -32.08
N LYS A 134 -9.18 1.65 -31.75
CA LYS A 134 -8.66 0.46 -31.05
C LYS A 134 -7.56 -0.22 -31.86
N GLY A 135 -6.46 -0.56 -31.19
CA GLY A 135 -5.28 -1.18 -31.82
C GLY A 135 -4.33 -0.19 -32.52
N SER A 136 -4.64 1.11 -32.52
CA SER A 136 -3.71 2.15 -32.98
C SER A 136 -2.56 2.38 -31.98
N ALA A 137 -1.52 3.07 -32.43
CA ALA A 137 -0.45 3.55 -31.55
C ALA A 137 -0.97 4.49 -30.44
N LEU A 138 -2.02 5.28 -30.73
CA LEU A 138 -2.67 6.15 -29.75
C LEU A 138 -3.36 5.31 -28.67
N HIS A 139 -4.11 4.28 -29.07
CA HIS A 139 -4.77 3.38 -28.12
C HIS A 139 -3.75 2.69 -27.21
N ALA A 140 -2.66 2.16 -27.77
CA ALA A 140 -1.59 1.55 -26.99
C ALA A 140 -0.99 2.52 -25.94
N ALA A 141 -0.74 3.78 -26.32
CA ALA A 141 -0.25 4.79 -25.39
C ALA A 141 -1.25 5.08 -24.25
N THR A 142 -2.55 5.19 -24.55
CA THR A 142 -3.58 5.39 -23.52
C THR A 142 -3.77 4.19 -22.60
N VAL A 143 -3.60 2.96 -23.11
CA VAL A 143 -3.60 1.75 -22.29
C VAL A 143 -2.43 1.77 -21.30
N VAL A 144 -1.23 2.18 -21.73
CA VAL A 144 -0.10 2.35 -20.80
C VAL A 144 -0.44 3.37 -19.71
N GLY A 145 -1.02 4.53 -20.08
CA GLY A 145 -1.45 5.54 -19.12
C GLY A 145 -2.45 5.00 -18.08
N ASP A 146 -3.47 4.26 -18.53
CA ASP A 146 -4.46 3.64 -17.64
C ASP A 146 -3.82 2.61 -16.70
N THR A 147 -2.92 1.76 -17.21
CA THR A 147 -2.22 0.77 -16.36
C THR A 147 -1.31 1.40 -15.30
N VAL A 148 -0.79 2.60 -15.55
CA VAL A 148 -0.09 3.41 -14.54
C VAL A 148 -1.07 4.00 -13.52
N GLY A 149 -2.27 4.40 -13.99
CA GLY A 149 -3.33 4.98 -13.18
C GLY A 149 -4.13 4.02 -12.31
N ASP A 150 -4.16 2.73 -12.64
CA ASP A 150 -4.89 1.69 -11.87
C ASP A 150 -4.47 1.61 -10.39
N PRO A 151 -3.16 1.47 -10.03
CA PRO A 151 -2.76 1.48 -8.62
C PRO A 151 -3.03 2.82 -7.92
N PHE A 152 -3.18 3.91 -8.69
CA PHE A 152 -3.50 5.23 -8.15
C PHE A 152 -4.96 5.31 -7.74
N LYS A 153 -5.89 5.06 -8.67
CA LYS A 153 -7.33 5.27 -8.47
C LYS A 153 -8.03 4.14 -7.72
N ASP A 154 -7.55 2.90 -7.83
CA ASP A 154 -8.26 1.72 -7.27
C ASP A 154 -7.64 1.19 -5.98
N THR A 155 -6.38 1.55 -5.69
CA THR A 155 -5.68 1.07 -4.49
C THR A 155 -5.30 2.22 -3.57
N SER A 156 -4.37 3.08 -4.00
CA SER A 156 -3.73 4.05 -3.10
C SER A 156 -4.68 5.16 -2.65
N SER A 157 -5.46 5.74 -3.57
CA SER A 157 -6.41 6.81 -3.25
C SER A 157 -7.54 6.32 -2.34
N VAL A 158 -8.13 5.17 -2.66
CA VAL A 158 -9.24 4.55 -1.92
C VAL A 158 -8.80 4.17 -0.51
N ALA A 159 -7.61 3.59 -0.36
CA ALA A 159 -7.07 3.16 0.93
C ALA A 159 -6.54 4.32 1.79
N MET A 160 -6.42 5.55 1.26
CA MET A 160 -5.95 6.70 2.03
C MET A 160 -6.91 7.07 3.16
N ASN A 161 -8.20 7.13 2.88
CA ASN A 161 -9.23 7.49 3.86
C ASN A 161 -9.25 6.55 5.08
N PRO A 162 -9.30 5.21 4.93
CA PRO A 162 -9.21 4.32 6.08
C PRO A 162 -7.88 4.42 6.81
N VAL A 163 -6.75 4.67 6.14
CA VAL A 163 -5.45 4.89 6.82
C VAL A 163 -5.47 6.14 7.69
N ILE A 164 -5.98 7.26 7.19
CA ILE A 164 -6.11 8.51 7.95
C ILE A 164 -7.03 8.28 9.15
N LYS A 165 -8.23 7.72 8.93
CA LYS A 165 -9.22 7.48 9.99
C LYS A 165 -8.73 6.50 11.04
N PHE A 166 -8.05 5.43 10.62
CA PHE A 166 -7.45 4.48 11.54
C PHE A 166 -6.39 5.19 12.39
N THR A 167 -5.44 5.87 11.75
CA THR A 167 -4.34 6.54 12.45
C THR A 167 -4.83 7.59 13.44
N THR A 168 -5.88 8.35 13.10
CA THR A 168 -6.45 9.36 14.01
C THR A 168 -7.25 8.74 15.15
N LEU A 169 -8.18 7.82 14.87
CA LEU A 169 -9.03 7.21 15.91
C LEU A 169 -8.23 6.31 16.85
N PHE A 170 -7.40 5.43 16.28
CA PHE A 170 -6.49 4.60 17.06
C PHE A 170 -5.43 5.44 17.77
N GLY A 171 -4.96 6.50 17.12
CA GLY A 171 -3.98 7.42 17.66
C GLY A 171 -4.42 8.10 18.95
N LEU A 172 -5.68 8.52 19.04
CA LEU A 172 -6.23 9.11 20.27
C LEU A 172 -6.14 8.13 21.45
N LEU A 173 -6.52 6.86 21.22
CA LEU A 173 -6.42 5.80 22.22
C LEU A 173 -4.95 5.52 22.59
N ALA A 174 -4.05 5.53 21.60
CA ALA A 174 -2.62 5.32 21.82
C ALA A 174 -1.99 6.43 22.66
N VAL A 175 -2.38 7.69 22.44
CA VAL A 175 -1.91 8.83 23.24
C VAL A 175 -2.40 8.74 24.68
N GLU A 176 -3.68 8.41 24.89
CA GLU A 176 -4.23 8.24 26.24
C GLU A 176 -3.49 7.14 27.01
N LEU A 177 -3.22 6.02 26.34
CA LEU A 177 -2.40 4.94 26.90
C LEU A 177 -0.97 5.40 27.21
N ALA A 178 -0.32 6.12 26.29
CA ALA A 178 1.04 6.61 26.47
C ALA A 178 1.18 7.59 27.64
N VAL A 179 0.22 8.52 27.78
CA VAL A 179 0.17 9.49 28.88
C VAL A 179 -0.04 8.77 30.21
N SER A 180 -1.01 7.86 30.27
CA SER A 180 -1.33 7.08 31.48
C SER A 180 -0.16 6.21 31.94
N LEU A 181 0.52 5.56 31.00
CA LEU A 181 1.69 4.72 31.29
C LEU A 181 2.87 5.56 31.76
N THR A 182 3.09 6.72 31.13
CA THR A 182 4.16 7.65 31.54
C THR A 182 3.94 8.16 32.96
N ALA A 183 2.69 8.47 33.32
CA ALA A 183 2.32 8.91 34.67
C ALA A 183 2.52 7.81 35.72
N THR A 184 2.21 6.55 35.40
CA THR A 184 2.23 5.44 36.37
C THR A 184 3.59 4.75 36.48
N SER A 185 4.27 4.54 35.35
CA SER A 185 5.48 3.71 35.24
C SER A 185 6.74 4.50 34.86
N GLY A 186 6.62 5.81 34.68
CA GLY A 186 7.72 6.71 34.35
C GLY A 186 8.06 6.78 32.86
N ALA A 187 8.75 7.85 32.48
CA ALA A 187 9.07 8.16 31.08
C ALA A 187 10.04 7.17 30.42
N ALA A 188 10.85 6.44 31.19
CA ALA A 188 11.82 5.49 30.66
C ALA A 188 11.14 4.31 29.95
N LEU A 189 10.06 3.77 30.54
CA LEU A 189 9.30 2.67 29.94
C LEU A 189 8.62 3.12 28.65
N SER A 190 7.97 4.29 28.67
CA SER A 190 7.28 4.84 27.49
C SER A 190 8.24 5.03 26.30
N ARG A 191 9.42 5.61 26.56
CA ARG A 191 10.46 5.78 25.54
C ARG A 191 11.01 4.45 25.02
N THR A 192 11.16 3.46 25.90
CA THR A 192 11.59 2.11 25.50
C THR A 192 10.58 1.45 24.58
N LEU A 193 9.29 1.52 24.92
CA LEU A 193 8.22 1.01 24.07
C LEU A 193 8.14 1.75 22.72
N SER A 194 8.27 3.08 22.74
CA SER A 194 8.34 3.90 21.53
C SER A 194 9.46 3.42 20.60
N LEU A 195 10.66 3.19 21.13
CA LEU A 195 11.79 2.67 20.36
C LEU A 195 11.51 1.28 19.78
N VAL A 196 10.95 0.37 20.58
CA VAL A 196 10.60 -0.99 20.12
C VAL A 196 9.58 -0.93 18.97
N PHE A 197 8.50 -0.17 19.14
CA PHE A 197 7.50 0.00 18.08
C PHE A 197 8.08 0.66 16.84
N PHE A 198 8.97 1.64 17.00
CA PHE A 198 9.63 2.29 15.87
C PHE A 198 10.48 1.30 15.07
N VAL A 199 11.28 0.47 15.76
CA VAL A 199 12.09 -0.58 15.11
C VAL A 199 11.20 -1.58 14.37
N LEU A 200 10.11 -2.04 15.00
CA LEU A 200 9.15 -2.93 14.35
C LEU A 200 8.53 -2.30 13.10
N SER A 201 8.10 -1.04 13.18
CA SER A 201 7.59 -0.28 12.05
C SER A 201 8.62 -0.22 10.92
N MET A 202 9.89 0.04 11.25
CA MET A 202 10.97 0.13 10.26
C MET A 202 11.27 -1.20 9.56
N VAL A 203 11.13 -2.33 10.26
CA VAL A 203 11.19 -3.65 9.64
C VAL A 203 10.09 -3.80 8.58
N PHE A 204 8.86 -3.37 8.88
CA PHE A 204 7.75 -3.46 7.92
C PHE A 204 7.84 -2.45 6.77
N VAL A 205 8.38 -1.25 7.00
CA VAL A 205 8.77 -0.30 5.94
C VAL A 205 9.77 -0.94 4.98
N TRP A 206 10.79 -1.61 5.51
CA TRP A 206 11.76 -2.30 4.67
C TRP A 206 11.10 -3.45 3.89
N ARG A 207 10.26 -4.25 4.55
CA ARG A 207 9.53 -5.36 3.90
C ARG A 207 8.58 -4.90 2.81
N SER A 208 7.94 -3.73 2.97
CA SER A 208 6.99 -3.21 1.99
C SER A 208 7.65 -2.84 0.67
N PHE A 209 8.91 -2.41 0.69
CA PHE A 209 9.68 -2.14 -0.53
C PHE A 209 10.56 -3.33 -0.92
N TYR A 210 11.58 -3.60 -0.13
CA TYR A 210 12.64 -4.55 -0.48
C TYR A 210 12.16 -6.00 -0.45
N GLY A 211 11.25 -6.34 0.46
CA GLY A 211 10.63 -7.67 0.52
C GLY A 211 9.62 -7.95 -0.59
N MET A 212 9.25 -6.91 -1.36
CA MET A 212 8.35 -6.99 -2.50
C MET A 212 9.01 -6.50 -3.80
N ARG A 213 10.33 -6.34 -3.86
CA ARG A 213 10.98 -5.99 -5.13
C ARG A 213 10.85 -7.13 -6.13
N ILE A 214 10.59 -6.77 -7.38
CA ILE A 214 10.69 -7.68 -8.51
C ILE A 214 12.19 -8.01 -8.67
N LYS A 215 12.57 -9.26 -8.41
CA LYS A 215 13.92 -9.75 -8.66
C LYS A 215 13.95 -10.37 -10.07
N GLY A 216 14.82 -9.84 -10.93
CA GLY A 216 15.04 -10.44 -12.24
C GLY A 216 15.60 -11.87 -12.10
N GLY A 217 15.02 -12.82 -12.83
CA GLY A 217 15.55 -14.18 -12.95
C GLY A 217 15.03 -15.22 -11.94
N GLU A 218 14.09 -14.89 -11.06
CA GLU A 218 13.40 -15.94 -10.28
C GLU A 218 12.43 -16.71 -11.20
N PRO A 219 12.57 -18.04 -11.33
CA PRO A 219 11.63 -18.82 -12.11
C PRO A 219 10.21 -18.64 -11.55
N ALA A 220 9.22 -18.61 -12.44
CA ALA A 220 7.81 -18.58 -12.06
C ALA A 220 7.59 -19.62 -10.96
N VAL A 221 7.07 -19.19 -9.81
CA VAL A 221 6.96 -20.04 -8.63
C VAL A 221 6.18 -21.31 -9.01
N THR A 222 6.88 -22.43 -9.12
CA THR A 222 6.28 -23.75 -9.24
C THR A 222 5.70 -24.08 -7.87
N HIS A 223 4.47 -23.63 -7.62
CA HIS A 223 3.75 -24.06 -6.44
C HIS A 223 3.41 -25.55 -6.61
N GLY A 224 4.17 -26.39 -5.91
CA GLY A 224 3.87 -27.80 -5.72
C GLY A 224 2.44 -27.99 -5.19
N ALA A 225 1.84 -29.09 -5.59
CA ALA A 225 0.46 -29.48 -5.29
C ALA A 225 0.09 -29.26 -3.81
N VAL A 226 -0.70 -28.22 -3.54
CA VAL A 226 -1.50 -28.16 -2.30
C VAL A 226 -2.74 -29.01 -2.55
N GLY A 227 -2.57 -30.31 -2.40
CA GLY A 227 -3.60 -31.30 -2.67
C GLY A 227 -3.37 -32.58 -1.87
N ALA A 228 -3.40 -32.47 -0.54
CA ALA A 228 -3.63 -33.61 0.36
C ALA A 228 -3.94 -33.10 1.78
N VAL A 229 -5.10 -32.48 1.99
CA VAL A 229 -5.71 -32.50 3.34
C VAL A 229 -6.52 -33.78 3.41
N ALA A 230 -6.07 -34.64 4.32
CA ALA A 230 -6.55 -35.97 4.60
C ALA A 230 -8.08 -36.06 4.69
N ARG A 231 -8.67 -36.92 3.85
CA ARG A 231 -9.81 -37.73 4.27
C ARG A 231 -9.26 -38.90 5.06
N SER A 232 -9.49 -38.92 6.36
CA SER A 232 -9.26 -40.08 7.22
C SER A 232 -10.24 -40.03 8.39
N LYS A 233 -11.22 -40.93 8.29
CA LYS A 233 -12.24 -41.36 9.26
C LYS A 233 -13.42 -40.42 9.50
#